data_AF-A0A265NHC0-F1
#
_entry.id   AF-A0A265NHC0-F1
#
_cell.length_a   1.000
_cell.length_b   1.000
_cell.length_c   1.000
_cell.angle_alpha   90.00
_cell.angle_beta   90.00
_cell.angle_gamma   90.00
#
_symmetry.space_group_name_H-M   'P 1'
#
loop_
_entity.id
_entity.type
_entity.pdbx_description
1 polymer ?
#
loop_
_entity_poly.entity_id
_entity_poly.type
_entity_poly.pdbx_seq_one_letter_code
_entity_poly.pdbx_strand_id
1 'polypeptide(L)' 'MKEENNNSGRYTAAGTDIESVKRKNAQSGMSYNEAKEFLAKKTGGHGTGIYSDTDAESVRLKNQQFGNDGDSGYE' A
#
# COMPACT_ATOMS: atom_id res chain seq x y z
N MET A 1 11.27 -33.47 -34.80
CA MET A 1 10.47 -32.90 -33.69
C MET A 1 11.42 -32.06 -32.87
N LYS A 2 11.21 -30.74 -32.80
CA LYS A 2 12.02 -29.87 -31.94
C LYS A 2 11.49 -30.02 -30.52
N GLU A 3 12.35 -30.46 -29.61
CA GLU A 3 12.05 -30.43 -28.17
C GLU A 3 12.13 -28.98 -27.72
N GLU A 4 10.96 -28.36 -27.54
CA GLU A 4 10.83 -27.04 -26.93
C GLU A 4 11.34 -27.15 -25.48
N ASN A 5 12.50 -26.56 -25.20
CA ASN A 5 13.11 -26.51 -23.87
C ASN A 5 12.26 -25.62 -22.94
N ASN A 6 11.18 -26.18 -22.40
CA ASN A 6 10.23 -25.53 -21.48
C ASN A 6 10.81 -25.22 -20.08
N ASN A 7 12.12 -25.39 -19.87
CA ASN A 7 12.75 -25.27 -18.55
C ASN A 7 13.39 -23.89 -18.28
N SER A 8 13.49 -23.02 -19.30
CA SER A 8 14.14 -21.69 -19.17
C SER A 8 13.36 -20.68 -18.33
N GLY A 9 12.09 -20.96 -18.01
CA GLY A 9 11.22 -20.05 -17.23
C GLY A 9 10.78 -20.59 -15.87
N ARG A 10 11.27 -21.76 -15.43
CA ARG A 10 10.85 -22.40 -14.18
C ARG A 10 11.62 -21.92 -12.96
N TYR A 11 12.89 -21.58 -13.13
CA TYR A 11 13.77 -21.14 -12.04
C TYR A 11 14.25 -19.71 -12.28
N THR A 12 14.32 -18.92 -11.21
CA THR A 12 14.97 -17.60 -11.26
C THR A 12 16.48 -17.74 -11.36
N ALA A 13 17.21 -16.64 -11.63
CA ALA A 13 18.67 -16.63 -11.63
C ALA A 13 19.28 -17.07 -10.27
N ALA A 14 18.52 -16.93 -9.18
CA ALA A 14 18.89 -17.40 -7.85
C ALA A 14 18.49 -18.87 -7.59
N GLY A 15 18.00 -19.60 -8.59
CA GLY A 15 17.56 -21.01 -8.48
C GLY A 15 16.20 -21.20 -7.82
N THR A 16 15.39 -20.14 -7.69
CA THR A 16 14.06 -20.24 -7.05
C THR A 16 13.04 -20.86 -8.00
N ASP A 17 12.40 -21.96 -7.62
CA ASP A 17 11.29 -22.57 -8.38
C ASP A 17 10.04 -21.67 -8.34
N ILE A 18 9.69 -21.11 -9.49
CA ILE A 18 8.57 -20.18 -9.67
C ILE A 18 7.22 -20.84 -9.38
N GLU A 19 7.04 -22.11 -9.76
CA GLU A 19 5.78 -22.83 -9.53
C GLU A 19 5.58 -23.17 -8.05
N SER A 20 6.67 -23.46 -7.34
CA SER A 20 6.64 -23.63 -5.88
C SER A 20 6.23 -22.34 -5.18
N VAL A 21 6.76 -21.19 -5.60
CA VAL A 21 6.41 -19.87 -5.05
C VAL A 21 4.95 -19.51 -5.32
N LYS A 22 4.44 -19.72 -6.55
CA LYS A 22 3.02 -19.47 -6.87
C LYS A 22 2.08 -20.27 -5.97
N ARG A 23 2.36 -21.57 -5.75
CA ARG A 23 1.56 -22.41 -4.86
C ARG A 23 1.57 -21.91 -3.42
N LYS A 24 2.75 -21.54 -2.90
CA LYS A 24 2.87 -20.97 -1.55
C LYS A 24 2.12 -19.65 -1.41
N ASN A 25 2.22 -18.78 -2.42
CA ASN A 25 1.51 -17.49 -2.44
C ASN A 25 -0.01 -17.66 -2.46
N ALA A 26 -0.52 -18.69 -3.16
CA ALA A 26 -1.94 -19.03 -3.14
C ALA A 26 -2.40 -19.59 -1.77
N GLN A 27 -1.47 -20.09 -0.94
CA GLN A 27 -1.74 -20.66 0.38
C GLN A 27 -1.45 -19.69 1.54
N SER A 28 -0.82 -18.54 1.29
CA SER A 28 -0.37 -17.60 2.33
C SER A 28 -1.45 -16.68 2.91
N GLY A 29 -2.71 -16.84 2.51
CA GLY A 29 -3.84 -16.06 3.04
C GLY A 29 -4.18 -14.82 2.22
N MET A 30 -4.73 -13.80 2.87
CA MET A 30 -5.19 -12.57 2.21
C MET A 30 -4.03 -11.82 1.56
N SER A 31 -4.24 -11.35 0.34
CA SER A 31 -3.36 -10.37 -0.28
C SER A 31 -3.35 -9.06 0.52
N TYR A 32 -2.35 -8.23 0.28
CA TYR A 32 -2.23 -6.92 0.91
C TYR A 32 -3.50 -6.05 0.75
N ASN A 33 -4.11 -6.05 -0.44
CA ASN A 33 -5.31 -5.27 -0.71
C ASN A 33 -6.52 -5.84 0.04
N GLU A 34 -6.65 -7.16 0.09
CA GLU A 34 -7.73 -7.83 0.84
C GLU A 34 -7.55 -7.63 2.35
N ALA A 35 -6.32 -7.70 2.86
CA ALA A 35 -6.03 -7.42 4.27
C ALA A 35 -6.33 -5.94 4.61
N LYS A 36 -5.96 -5.00 3.74
CA LYS A 36 -6.28 -3.58 3.90
C LYS A 36 -7.80 -3.35 3.94
N GLU A 37 -8.54 -3.95 3.02
CA GLU A 37 -10.00 -3.83 2.99
C GLU A 37 -10.65 -4.52 4.20
N PHE A 38 -10.15 -5.69 4.61
CA PHE A 38 -10.61 -6.39 5.80
C PHE A 38 -10.39 -5.55 7.06
N LEU A 39 -9.21 -4.96 7.21
CA LEU A 39 -8.91 -4.03 8.31
C LEU A 39 -9.82 -2.79 8.24
N ALA A 40 -10.00 -2.19 7.07
CA ALA A 40 -10.92 -1.06 6.93
C ALA A 40 -12.37 -1.42 7.33
N LYS A 41 -12.85 -2.62 6.97
CA LYS A 41 -14.20 -3.11 7.31
C LYS A 41 -14.37 -3.55 8.76
N LYS A 42 -13.33 -4.10 9.39
CA LYS A 42 -13.41 -4.73 10.71
C LYS A 42 -12.89 -3.87 11.84
N THR A 43 -11.88 -3.04 11.56
CA THR A 43 -11.20 -2.19 12.56
C THR A 43 -11.14 -0.72 12.15
N GLY A 44 -11.29 -0.42 10.86
CA GLY A 44 -11.32 0.94 10.35
C GLY A 44 -12.59 1.65 10.80
N GLY A 45 -12.45 2.77 11.50
CA GLY A 45 -13.57 3.65 11.87
C GLY A 45 -14.35 3.25 13.12
N HIS A 46 -14.06 2.13 13.79
CA HIS A 46 -14.64 1.84 15.10
C HIS A 46 -13.87 2.59 16.19
N GLY A 47 -14.38 3.75 16.58
CA GLY A 47 -13.84 4.54 17.70
C GLY A 47 -12.73 5.53 17.34
N THR A 48 -12.39 5.73 16.07
CA THR A 48 -11.52 6.85 15.65
C THR A 48 -12.29 8.11 15.31
N GLY A 49 -13.61 8.04 15.13
CA GLY A 49 -14.45 9.24 14.93
C GLY A 49 -14.35 10.26 16.09
N ILE A 50 -14.07 9.79 17.31
CA ILE A 50 -13.81 10.63 18.49
C ILE A 50 -12.38 11.22 18.56
N TYR A 51 -11.46 10.71 17.74
CA TYR A 51 -10.10 11.24 17.60
C TYR A 51 -9.93 12.05 16.30
N SER A 52 -10.95 12.04 15.44
CA SER A 52 -11.04 12.79 14.20
C SER A 52 -11.77 14.12 14.43
N ASP A 53 -11.37 14.90 15.43
CA ASP A 53 -11.81 16.31 15.59
C ASP A 53 -11.16 17.23 14.53
N THR A 54 -10.83 16.67 13.36
CA THR A 54 -10.23 17.41 12.27
C THR A 54 -11.35 18.08 11.48
N ASP A 55 -11.64 19.33 11.84
CA ASP A 55 -12.47 20.20 11.00
C ASP A 55 -11.72 20.51 9.70
N ALA A 56 -12.23 19.99 8.59
CA ALA A 56 -11.62 20.14 7.27
C ALA A 56 -11.51 21.62 6.84
N GLU A 57 -12.41 22.49 7.30
CA GLU A 57 -12.36 23.92 7.00
C GLU A 57 -11.24 24.62 7.76
N SER A 58 -11.06 24.33 9.05
CA SER A 58 -9.90 24.83 9.83
C SER A 58 -8.55 24.43 9.23
N VAL A 59 -8.42 23.20 8.72
CA VAL A 59 -7.20 22.70 8.08
C VAL A 59 -6.95 23.42 6.76
N ARG A 60 -8.00 23.62 5.95
CA ARG A 60 -7.90 24.39 4.70
C ARG A 60 -7.45 25.83 4.96
N LEU A 61 -8.06 26.50 5.93
CA LEU A 61 -7.72 27.88 6.28
C LEU A 61 -6.26 28.00 6.73
N LYS A 62 -5.80 27.09 7.60
CA LYS A 62 -4.42 27.03 8.10
C LYS A 62 -3.40 26.82 6.96
N ASN A 63 -3.69 25.92 6.02
CA ASN A 63 -2.83 25.67 4.87
C ASN A 63 -2.79 26.85 3.89
N GLN A 64 -3.87 27.63 3.78
CA GLN A 64 -3.88 28.86 3.00
C GLN A 64 -3.05 29.96 3.68
N GLN A 65 -3.10 30.06 5.01
CA GLN A 65 -2.36 31.07 5.77
C GLN A 65 -0.84 30.84 5.69
N PHE A 66 -0.38 29.60 5.89
CA PHE A 66 1.04 29.26 5.74
C PHE A 66 1.58 29.34 4.30
N GLY A 67 0.70 29.35 3.30
CA GLY A 67 1.09 29.60 1.92
C GLY A 67 1.40 31.08 1.63
N ASN A 68 0.95 32.01 2.49
CA ASN A 68 1.10 33.46 2.30
C ASN A 68 2.21 34.09 3.15
N ASP A 69 2.71 33.41 4.19
CA ASP A 69 3.74 33.94 5.11
C ASP A 69 5.18 33.50 4.74
N GLY A 70 5.35 32.82 3.60
CA GLY A 70 6.63 32.23 3.16
C GLY A 70 7.58 33.17 2.40
N ASP A 71 7.21 34.44 2.19
CA ASP A 71 8.02 35.43 1.47
C ASP A 71 8.28 36.69 2.31
N SER A 72 8.98 36.53 3.44
CA SER A 72 9.66 37.65 4.09
C SER A 72 11.08 37.20 4.42
N GLY A 73 12.01 37.73 3.62
CA GLY A 73 13.40 37.30 3.54
C GLY A 73 14.18 37.46 4.85
N TYR A 74 15.15 36.56 5.01
CA TYR A 74 16.26 36.70 5.94
C TYR A 74 17.05 37.97 5.56
N GLU A 75 17.13 38.93 6.49
CA GLU A 75 18.08 40.06 6.44
C GLU A 75 19.54 39.59 6.52
#